data_AF-A0A1Y1N0M6-F1
#
_entry.id   AF-A0A1Y1N0M6-F1
#
_cell.length_a   1.000
_cell.length_b   1.000
_cell.length_c   1.000
_cell.angle_alpha   90.00
_cell.angle_beta   90.00
_cell.angle_gamma   90.00
#
_symmetry.space_group_name_H-M   'P 1'
#
loop_
_entity.id
_entity.type
_entity.pdbx_description
1 polymer ?
#
loop_
_entity_poly.entity_id
_entity_poly.type
_entity_poly.pdbx_seq_one_letter_code
_entity_poly.pdbx_strand_id
1 'polypeptide(L)'
;ARRLPECVEGICRTGEILHVPSGWWHLVVNLESGIALTQNFVPQSPSLSLLSEVLLFMRDKADQVSGFERNVEKPFELFRERLGQQYPDILEKALELADSKSGKKRKWDVAIGKETQEDGSGGGFSFGFGGGDDDDEIP
;
A
#
# COMPACT_ATOMS: atom_id res chain seq x y z
N ALA A 1 -22.25 6.10 -1.18
CA ALA A 1 -21.25 5.92 -2.23
C ALA A 1 -21.81 6.21 -3.62
N ARG A 2 -22.72 5.41 -4.19
CA ARG A 2 -23.21 5.56 -5.59
C ARG A 2 -23.84 6.91 -5.99
N ARG A 3 -24.21 7.75 -5.03
CA ARG A 3 -24.72 9.12 -5.29
C ARG A 3 -23.60 10.16 -5.41
N LEU A 4 -22.35 9.77 -5.15
CA LEU A 4 -21.19 10.65 -5.20
C LEU A 4 -20.65 10.70 -6.64
N PRO A 5 -20.36 11.89 -7.19
CA PRO A 5 -19.94 12.06 -8.58
C PRO A 5 -18.60 11.37 -8.93
N GLU A 6 -17.74 11.14 -7.94
CA GLU A 6 -16.47 10.41 -8.08
C GLU A 6 -16.64 8.89 -8.11
N CYS A 7 -17.84 8.37 -7.81
CA CYS A 7 -18.12 6.95 -7.87
C CYS A 7 -18.29 6.52 -9.33
N VAL A 8 -17.28 5.82 -9.86
CA VAL A 8 -17.33 5.22 -11.19
C VAL A 8 -17.97 3.84 -11.09
N GLU A 9 -19.04 3.61 -11.86
CA GLU A 9 -19.70 2.31 -11.98
C GLU A 9 -19.65 1.78 -13.42
N GLY A 10 -19.51 0.46 -13.57
CA GLY A 10 -19.44 -0.21 -14.86
C GLY A 10 -19.73 -1.70 -14.74
N ILE A 11 -20.17 -2.31 -15.85
CA ILE A 11 -20.39 -3.75 -15.97
C ILE A 11 -19.30 -4.30 -16.88
N CYS A 12 -18.45 -5.18 -16.35
CA CYS A 12 -17.45 -5.90 -17.12
C CYS A 12 -18.11 -7.12 -17.79
N ARG A 13 -18.13 -7.14 -19.12
CA ARG A 13 -18.68 -8.25 -19.92
C ARG A 13 -17.60 -9.29 -20.25
N THR A 14 -18.05 -10.45 -20.75
CA THR A 14 -17.14 -11.51 -21.21
C THR A 14 -16.11 -10.98 -22.21
N GLY A 15 -14.83 -11.22 -21.91
CA GLY A 15 -13.71 -10.79 -22.74
C GLY A 15 -13.24 -9.36 -22.50
N GLU A 16 -13.96 -8.56 -21.69
CA GLU A 16 -13.50 -7.23 -21.30
C GLU A 16 -12.46 -7.31 -20.18
N ILE A 17 -11.55 -6.34 -20.14
CA ILE A 17 -10.48 -6.23 -19.13
C ILE A 17 -10.69 -4.94 -18.36
N LEU A 18 -10.71 -5.06 -17.03
CA LEU A 18 -10.77 -3.91 -16.13
C LEU A 18 -9.38 -3.62 -15.54
N HIS A 19 -8.87 -2.41 -15.74
CA HIS A 19 -7.68 -1.92 -15.06
C HIS A 19 -8.08 -1.07 -13.85
N VAL A 20 -7.65 -1.48 -12.66
CA VAL A 20 -7.87 -0.75 -11.41
C VAL A 20 -6.56 -0.08 -10.99
N PRO A 21 -6.44 1.27 -11.04
CA PRO A 21 -5.22 1.95 -10.63
C PRO A 21 -4.90 1.74 -9.14
N SER A 22 -3.61 1.76 -8.80
CA SER A 22 -3.17 1.67 -7.41
C SER A 22 -3.84 2.74 -6.53
N GLY A 23 -4.27 2.34 -5.33
CA GLY A 23 -4.93 3.22 -4.36
C GLY A 23 -6.45 3.39 -4.57
N TRP A 24 -7.04 2.82 -5.62
CA TRP A 24 -8.48 2.90 -5.83
C TRP A 24 -9.25 1.88 -4.99
N TRP A 25 -10.17 2.37 -4.16
CA TRP A 25 -11.18 1.55 -3.52
C TRP A 25 -12.15 1.02 -4.58
N HIS A 26 -12.39 -0.30 -4.57
CA HIS A 26 -13.25 -0.95 -5.56
C HIS A 26 -14.05 -2.07 -4.93
N LEU A 27 -15.27 -2.28 -5.45
CA LEU A 27 -16.21 -3.33 -5.05
C LEU A 27 -16.66 -4.06 -6.31
N VAL A 28 -16.65 -5.39 -6.28
CA VAL A 28 -17.07 -6.24 -7.40
C VAL A 28 -18.29 -7.06 -6.96
N VAL A 29 -19.33 -7.08 -7.79
CA VAL A 29 -20.55 -7.87 -7.58
C VAL A 29 -20.79 -8.73 -8.82
N ASN A 30 -20.85 -10.05 -8.63
CA ASN A 30 -21.19 -10.99 -9.70
C ASN A 30 -22.70 -10.93 -9.97
N LEU A 31 -23.09 -10.56 -11.19
CA LEU A 31 -24.49 -10.49 -11.62
C LEU A 31 -25.00 -11.83 -12.17
N GLU A 32 -24.09 -12.68 -12.63
CA GLU A 32 -24.34 -14.00 -13.19
C GLU A 32 -23.17 -14.94 -12.86
N SER A 33 -23.33 -16.25 -13.10
CA SER A 33 -22.24 -17.22 -12.93
C SER A 33 -21.14 -17.00 -13.97
N GLY A 34 -19.89 -16.88 -13.54
CA GLY A 34 -18.77 -16.64 -14.43
C GLY A 34 -17.41 -16.90 -13.79
N ILE A 35 -16.37 -16.85 -14.61
CA ILE A 35 -14.97 -16.99 -14.20
C ILE A 35 -14.22 -15.73 -14.65
N ALA A 36 -13.41 -15.17 -13.75
CA ALA A 36 -12.51 -14.08 -14.04
C ALA A 36 -11.11 -14.40 -13.48
N LEU A 37 -10.08 -13.85 -14.14
CA LEU A 37 -8.70 -13.90 -13.67
C LEU A 37 -8.25 -12.47 -13.32
N THR A 38 -7.54 -12.33 -12.20
CA THR A 38 -7.00 -11.05 -11.75
C THR A 38 -5.53 -11.19 -11.40
N GLN A 39 -4.76 -10.13 -11.64
CA GLN A 39 -3.36 -10.04 -11.27
C GLN A 39 -3.00 -8.61 -10.90
N ASN A 40 -2.38 -8.45 -9.74
CA ASN A 40 -1.70 -7.21 -9.37
C ASN A 40 -0.33 -7.16 -10.06
N PHE A 41 0.09 -5.99 -10.51
CA PHE A 41 1.41 -5.80 -11.11
C PHE A 41 1.98 -4.43 -10.77
N VAL A 42 3.30 -4.30 -10.89
CA VAL A 42 4.02 -3.03 -10.74
C VAL A 42 4.46 -2.58 -12.14
N PRO A 43 3.91 -1.49 -12.69
CA PRO A 43 4.30 -1.02 -14.01
C PRO A 43 5.71 -0.42 -14.01
N GLN A 44 6.42 -0.56 -15.13
CA GLN A 44 7.60 0.23 -15.44
C GLN A 44 7.19 1.63 -15.90
N SER A 45 6.52 2.39 -15.03
CA SER A 45 6.09 3.75 -15.36
C SER A 45 7.32 4.66 -15.52
N PRO A 46 7.26 5.72 -16.35
CA PRO A 46 8.38 6.66 -16.50
C PRO A 46 8.86 7.28 -15.17
N SER A 47 7.97 7.41 -14.18
CA SER A 47 8.28 7.96 -12.86
C SER A 47 8.81 6.93 -11.86
N LEU A 48 8.64 5.62 -12.13
CA LEU A 48 8.97 4.51 -11.22
C LEU A 48 8.39 4.65 -9.79
N SER A 49 7.34 5.47 -9.62
CA SER A 49 6.81 5.81 -8.30
C SER A 49 6.31 4.58 -7.53
N LEU A 50 5.55 3.71 -8.21
CA LEU A 50 5.03 2.48 -7.60
C LEU A 50 6.13 1.47 -7.29
N LEU A 51 7.14 1.35 -8.17
CA LEU A 51 8.28 0.47 -7.90
C LEU A 51 9.07 0.95 -6.67
N SER A 52 9.30 2.27 -6.54
CA SER A 52 9.94 2.83 -5.35
C SER A 52 9.16 2.53 -4.06
N GLU A 53 7.83 2.55 -4.13
CA GLU A 53 6.96 2.27 -2.97
C GLU A 53 6.98 0.79 -2.60
N VAL A 54 7.00 -0.11 -3.58
CA VAL A 54 7.16 -1.55 -3.35
C VAL A 54 8.52 -1.87 -2.75
N LEU A 55 9.60 -1.27 -3.26
CA LEU A 55 10.94 -1.44 -2.70
C LEU A 55 11.01 -0.94 -1.24
N LEU A 56 10.43 0.22 -0.96
CA LEU A 56 10.32 0.74 0.41
C LEU A 56 9.50 -0.17 1.32
N PHE A 57 8.34 -0.64 0.86
CA PHE A 57 7.47 -1.51 1.64
C PHE A 57 8.18 -2.83 1.95
N MET A 58 8.77 -3.47 0.95
CA MET A 58 9.47 -4.74 1.14
C MET A 58 10.67 -4.62 2.09
N ARG A 59 11.38 -3.48 2.05
CA ARG A 59 12.53 -3.21 2.92
C ARG A 59 12.13 -2.86 4.35
N ASP A 60 11.18 -1.94 4.51
CA ASP A 60 10.89 -1.28 5.79
C ASP A 60 9.71 -1.93 6.54
N LYS A 61 8.96 -2.82 5.87
CA LYS A 61 7.80 -3.57 6.40
C LYS A 61 7.91 -5.07 6.10
N ALA A 62 9.11 -5.63 6.27
CA ALA A 62 9.40 -7.03 5.95
C ALA A 62 8.47 -8.03 6.67
N ASP A 63 7.99 -7.70 7.87
CA ASP A 63 7.01 -8.47 8.65
C ASP A 63 5.62 -8.56 7.98
N GLN A 64 5.30 -7.63 7.07
CA GLN A 64 4.04 -7.57 6.34
C GLN A 64 4.15 -8.15 4.92
N VAL A 65 5.35 -8.61 4.53
CA VAL A 65 5.58 -9.25 3.23
C VAL A 65 5.26 -10.74 3.36
N SER A 66 4.34 -11.22 2.53
CA SER A 66 3.92 -12.62 2.49
C SER A 66 3.83 -13.13 1.04
N GLY A 67 3.54 -14.42 0.86
CA GLY A 67 3.38 -15.04 -0.46
C GLY A 67 4.65 -15.61 -1.09
N PHE A 68 5.79 -15.53 -0.38
CA PHE A 68 7.03 -16.21 -0.76
C PHE A 68 7.07 -17.65 -0.23
N GLU A 69 7.86 -18.51 -0.87
CA GLU A 69 8.16 -19.86 -0.35
C GLU A 69 8.80 -19.77 1.04
N ARG A 70 8.55 -20.77 1.90
CA ARG A 70 8.97 -20.75 3.32
C ARG A 70 10.49 -20.71 3.52
N ASN A 71 11.27 -21.13 2.54
CA ASN A 71 12.73 -21.08 2.53
C ASN A 71 13.30 -19.71 2.13
N VAL A 72 12.47 -18.76 1.70
CA VAL A 72 12.90 -17.40 1.36
C VAL A 72 12.91 -16.53 2.61
N GLU A 73 14.07 -16.44 3.26
CA GLU A 73 14.23 -15.66 4.50
C GLU A 73 14.27 -14.14 4.26
N LYS A 74 14.77 -13.71 3.10
CA LYS A 74 14.98 -12.29 2.77
C LYS A 74 14.32 -11.91 1.43
N PRO A 75 12.98 -11.78 1.39
CA PRO A 75 12.25 -11.48 0.15
C PRO A 75 12.73 -10.22 -0.57
N PHE A 76 13.03 -9.15 0.17
CA PHE A 76 13.53 -7.90 -0.41
C PHE A 76 14.88 -8.08 -1.12
N GLU A 77 15.83 -8.77 -0.48
CA GLU A 77 17.16 -9.00 -1.05
C GLU A 77 17.07 -9.86 -2.31
N LEU A 78 16.28 -10.93 -2.26
CA LEU A 78 16.02 -11.79 -3.41
C LEU A 78 15.39 -11.01 -4.57
N PHE A 79 14.36 -10.20 -4.29
CA PHE A 79 13.71 -9.38 -5.31
C PHE A 79 14.68 -8.36 -5.91
N ARG A 80 15.44 -7.64 -5.07
CA ARG A 80 16.44 -6.66 -5.50
C ARG A 80 17.49 -7.29 -6.40
N GLU A 81 18.03 -8.45 -6.03
CA GLU A 81 19.05 -9.15 -6.81
C GLU A 81 18.52 -9.53 -8.21
N ARG A 82 17.35 -10.18 -8.26
CA ARG A 82 16.75 -10.63 -9.53
C ARG A 82 16.32 -9.46 -10.42
N LEU A 83 15.79 -8.40 -9.82
CA LEU A 83 15.43 -7.19 -10.54
C LEU A 83 16.68 -6.50 -11.11
N GLY A 84 17.77 -6.44 -10.34
CA GLY A 84 19.04 -5.84 -10.78
C GLY A 84 19.73 -6.62 -11.89
N GLN A 85 19.57 -7.94 -11.94
CA GLN A 85 20.09 -8.77 -13.04
C GLN A 85 19.41 -8.46 -14.38
N GLN A 86 18.12 -8.09 -14.37
CA GLN A 86 17.32 -7.88 -15.57
C GLN A 86 17.20 -6.40 -15.96
N TYR A 87 17.10 -5.52 -14.97
CA TYR A 87 16.80 -4.10 -15.14
C TYR A 87 17.65 -3.22 -14.18
N PRO A 88 18.99 -3.22 -14.32
CA PRO A 88 19.89 -2.53 -13.39
C PRO A 88 19.58 -1.03 -13.27
N ASP A 89 19.43 -0.33 -14.40
CA ASP A 89 19.17 1.12 -14.42
C ASP A 89 17.82 1.50 -13.80
N ILE A 90 16.82 0.62 -13.92
CA ILE A 90 15.49 0.82 -13.33
C ILE A 90 15.58 0.65 -11.82
N LEU A 91 16.29 -0.39 -11.36
CA LEU A 91 16.47 -0.65 -9.94
C LEU A 91 17.20 0.51 -9.26
N GLU A 92 18.30 0.98 -9.83
CA GLU A 92 19.09 2.09 -9.29
C GLU A 92 18.22 3.33 -9.08
N LYS A 93 17.54 3.80 -10.13
CA LYS A 93 16.65 4.97 -10.07
C LYS A 93 15.51 4.79 -9.06
N ALA A 94 14.92 3.59 -8.99
CA ALA A 94 13.83 3.32 -8.07
C ALA A 94 14.28 3.31 -6.60
N LEU A 95 15.50 2.82 -6.31
CA LEU A 95 16.11 2.86 -4.98
C LEU A 95 16.46 4.30 -4.57
N GLU A 96 17.02 5.11 -5.47
CA GLU A 96 17.26 6.53 -5.20
C GLU A 96 15.96 7.27 -4.84
N LEU A 97 14.89 7.00 -5.59
CA LEU A 97 13.58 7.58 -5.34
C LEU A 97 13.01 7.13 -3.99
N ALA A 98 13.15 5.85 -3.66
CA ALA A 98 12.76 5.28 -2.38
C ALA A 98 13.46 5.99 -1.21
N ASP A 99 14.79 6.13 -1.27
CA ASP A 99 15.58 6.76 -0.20
C ASP A 99 15.25 8.24 -0.03
N SER A 100 15.00 8.94 -1.14
CA SER A 100 14.55 10.35 -1.09
C SER A 100 13.21 10.51 -0.36
N LYS A 101 12.28 9.55 -0.49
CA LYS A 101 10.98 9.55 0.19
C LYS A 101 11.13 9.20 1.67
N SER A 102 11.93 8.19 2.01
CA SER A 102 12.20 7.80 3.40
C SER A 102 12.85 8.95 4.20
N GLY A 103 13.83 9.63 3.59
CA GLY A 103 14.48 10.80 4.19
C GLY A 103 13.51 11.97 4.47
N LYS A 104 12.49 12.18 3.62
CA LYS A 104 11.44 13.17 3.88
C LYS A 104 10.54 12.74 5.03
N LYS A 105 10.10 11.49 5.06
CA LYS A 105 9.23 10.96 6.13
C LYS A 105 9.90 11.08 7.50
N ARG A 106 11.17 10.68 7.61
CA ARG A 106 11.95 10.78 8.85
C ARG A 106 12.10 12.24 9.32
N LYS A 107 12.28 13.20 8.41
CA LYS A 107 12.31 14.63 8.75
C LYS A 107 10.97 15.15 9.28
N TRP A 108 9.86 14.68 8.71
CA TRP A 108 8.51 15.01 9.19
C TRP A 108 8.21 14.41 10.57
N ASP A 109 8.58 13.15 10.80
CA ASP A 109 8.37 12.48 12.09
C ASP A 109 9.14 13.19 13.22
N VAL A 110 10.36 13.67 12.95
CA VAL A 110 11.14 14.51 13.89
C VAL A 110 10.45 15.86 14.13
N ALA A 111 9.93 16.52 13.10
CA ALA A 111 9.24 17.80 13.24
C ALA A 111 7.93 17.69 14.05
N ILE A 112 7.27 16.53 14.01
CA ILE A 112 6.03 16.24 14.76
C ILE A 112 6.35 15.65 16.16
N GLY A 113 7.63 15.53 16.53
CA GLY A 113 8.06 15.07 17.85
C GLY A 113 7.84 13.58 18.10
N LYS A 114 7.72 12.77 17.03
CA LYS A 114 7.53 11.33 17.13
C LYS A 114 8.88 10.62 17.29
N GLU A 115 9.64 11.01 18.31
CA GLU A 115 10.82 10.25 18.71
C GLU A 115 10.38 9.06 19.57
N THR A 116 10.84 7.87 19.20
CA THR A 116 10.75 6.64 19.98
C THR A 116 11.21 6.89 21.41
N GLN A 117 10.26 6.96 22.35
CA GLN A 117 10.52 6.84 23.78
C GLN A 117 10.13 5.43 24.24
N GLU A 118 11.14 4.62 24.54
CA GLU A 118 11.07 3.74 25.71
C GLU A 118 10.92 4.63 26.95
N ASP A 119 9.93 4.30 27.76
CA ASP A 119 9.61 4.76 29.12
C ASP A 119 9.54 6.26 29.44
N GLY A 120 8.31 6.73 29.68
CA GLY A 120 8.07 7.95 30.46
C GLY A 120 6.73 8.60 30.16
N SER A 121 5.80 8.56 31.11
CA SER A 121 4.49 9.23 31.08
C SER A 121 4.57 10.70 30.62
N GLY A 122 3.82 11.05 29.56
CA GLY A 122 3.66 12.43 29.13
C GLY A 122 2.66 12.56 27.99
N GLY A 123 1.47 13.11 28.30
CA GLY A 123 0.30 13.20 27.42
C GLY A 123 0.58 13.62 25.97
N GLY A 124 0.39 12.69 25.05
CA GLY A 124 0.31 12.94 23.61
C GLY A 124 -1.11 13.36 23.19
N PHE A 125 -1.19 14.34 22.31
CA PHE A 125 -2.43 14.86 21.72
C PHE A 125 -3.18 13.71 21.00
N SER A 126 -4.33 13.31 21.53
CA SER A 126 -5.20 12.25 20.97
C SER A 126 -6.39 12.88 20.24
N PHE A 127 -6.61 12.49 18.99
CA PHE A 127 -7.85 12.78 18.26
C PHE A 127 -8.89 11.72 18.68
N GLY A 128 -9.59 11.97 19.79
CA GLY A 128 -10.71 11.15 20.23
C GLY A 128 -11.99 11.58 19.54
N PHE A 129 -12.52 10.76 18.63
CA PHE A 129 -13.92 10.89 18.22
C PHE A 129 -14.79 10.39 19.38
N GLY A 130 -15.19 11.33 20.22
CA GLY A 130 -16.17 11.12 21.28
C GLY A 130 -17.58 11.05 20.70
N GLY A 131 -18.19 9.89 20.87
CA GLY A 131 -19.62 9.59 20.78
C GLY A 131 -19.72 8.13 21.19
N GLY A 132 -19.76 7.80 22.47
CA GLY A 132 -20.90 8.10 23.33
C GLY A 132 -21.87 6.94 23.20
N ASP A 133 -21.40 5.74 23.55
CA ASP A 133 -22.28 4.61 23.89
C ASP A 133 -22.96 5.01 25.20
N ASP A 134 -24.13 5.62 25.09
CA ASP A 134 -25.13 5.54 26.14
C ASP A 134 -26.13 4.46 25.70
N ASP A 135 -26.04 3.34 26.42
CA ASP A 135 -27.13 2.39 26.59
C ASP A 135 -28.40 3.15 26.98
N ASP A 136 -29.38 3.21 26.08
CA ASP A 136 -30.77 3.42 26.44
C ASP A 136 -31.64 2.43 25.66
N GLU A 137 -32.01 1.38 26.39
CA GLU A 137 -33.13 0.49 26.16
C GLU A 137 -34.46 1.29 26.16
N ILE A 138 -35.53 0.66 25.63
CA ILE A 138 -36.98 0.94 25.79
C ILE A 138 -37.69 1.52 24.54
N PRO A 139 -38.87 1.03 24.11
CA PRO A 139 -39.47 -0.33 24.20
C PRO A 139 -39.77 -0.97 22.83
#